data_AF-A0A7R6R3B6-F1
#
_entry.id   AF-A0A7R6R3B6-F1
#
_cell.length_a   1.000
_cell.length_b   1.000
_cell.length_c   1.000
_cell.angle_alpha   90.00
_cell.angle_beta   90.00
_cell.angle_gamma   90.00
#
_symmetry.space_group_name_H-M   'P 1'
#
loop_
_entity.id
_entity.type
_entity.pdbx_description
1 polymer ?
#
loop_
_entity_poly.entity_id
_entity_poly.type
_entity_poly.pdbx_seq_one_letter_code
_entity_poly.pdbx_strand_id
1 'polypeptide(L)'
;MSTTIDSRIAKLEASLKQAKAQKQKIEARKRAVESKQKRALDTRKKILIGAAIQSMIERGQWSADNLQKIMDQTLVRDDDRALFNLPPKATSNG
;
A
#
# COMPACT_ATOMS: atom_id res chain seq x y z
N MET A 1 -13.43 -52.64 -21.47
CA MET A 1 -13.75 -51.96 -20.19
C MET A 1 -12.76 -50.85 -19.80
N SER A 2 -11.72 -50.53 -20.59
CA SER A 2 -10.74 -49.47 -20.27
C SER A 2 -11.23 -48.04 -20.57
N THR A 3 -12.04 -47.85 -21.63
CA THR A 3 -12.53 -46.54 -22.07
C THR A 3 -13.38 -45.78 -21.03
N THR A 4 -14.08 -46.51 -20.15
CA THR A 4 -14.92 -45.91 -19.10
C THR A 4 -14.09 -45.30 -17.96
N ILE A 5 -12.91 -45.87 -17.67
CA ILE A 5 -12.02 -45.33 -16.64
C ILE A 5 -11.31 -44.09 -17.16
N ASP A 6 -10.79 -44.13 -18.38
CA ASP A 6 -10.07 -43.00 -18.99
C ASP A 6 -10.97 -41.76 -19.16
N SER A 7 -12.22 -41.95 -19.58
CA SER A 7 -13.21 -40.86 -19.64
C SER A 7 -13.55 -40.28 -18.26
N ARG A 8 -13.57 -41.12 -17.22
CA ARG A 8 -13.80 -40.67 -15.85
C ARG A 8 -12.59 -39.90 -15.30
N ILE A 9 -11.38 -40.33 -15.62
CA ILE A 9 -10.14 -39.60 -15.30
C ILE A 9 -10.14 -38.23 -15.98
N ALA A 10 -10.39 -38.17 -17.29
CA ALA A 10 -10.44 -36.91 -18.03
C ALA A 10 -11.49 -35.93 -17.47
N LYS A 11 -12.67 -36.44 -17.07
CA LYS A 11 -13.70 -35.63 -16.43
C LYS A 11 -13.25 -35.08 -15.08
N LEU A 12 -12.59 -35.90 -14.25
CA LEU A 12 -12.06 -35.48 -12.96
C LEU A 12 -10.94 -34.44 -13.10
N GLU A 13 -10.06 -34.59 -14.09
CA GLU A 13 -9.01 -33.62 -14.40
C GLU A 13 -9.59 -32.28 -14.85
N ALA A 14 -10.60 -32.30 -15.72
CA ALA A 14 -11.30 -31.09 -16.16
C ALA A 14 -11.97 -30.38 -14.98
N SER A 15 -12.67 -31.11 -14.12
CA SER A 15 -13.28 -30.57 -12.89
C SER A 15 -12.23 -30.02 -11.92
N LEU A 16 -11.08 -30.69 -11.76
CA LEU A 16 -9.98 -30.23 -10.92
C LEU A 16 -9.35 -28.96 -11.46
N LYS A 17 -9.17 -28.84 -12.78
CA LYS A 17 -8.69 -27.61 -13.44
C LYS A 17 -9.65 -26.45 -13.20
N GLN A 18 -10.96 -26.69 -13.36
CA GLN A 18 -11.99 -25.69 -13.11
C GLN A 18 -12.00 -25.24 -11.64
N ALA A 19 -11.95 -26.17 -10.70
CA ALA A 19 -11.91 -25.87 -9.27
C ALA A 19 -10.65 -25.08 -8.88
N LYS A 20 -9.47 -25.44 -9.41
CA LYS A 20 -8.22 -24.68 -9.19
C LYS A 20 -8.33 -23.26 -9.73
N ALA A 21 -8.88 -23.07 -10.93
CA ALA A 21 -9.08 -21.75 -11.51
C ALA A 21 -10.03 -20.87 -10.68
N GLN A 22 -11.12 -21.47 -10.16
CA GLN A 22 -12.04 -20.77 -9.25
C GLN A 22 -11.35 -20.38 -7.93
N LYS A 23 -10.58 -21.29 -7.32
CA LYS A 23 -9.81 -21.00 -6.10
C LYS A 23 -8.84 -19.84 -6.31
N GLN A 24 -8.06 -19.86 -7.39
CA GLN A 24 -7.12 -18.77 -7.72
C GLN A 24 -7.83 -17.43 -7.89
N LYS A 25 -9.01 -17.42 -8.53
CA LYS A 25 -9.81 -16.19 -8.69
C LYS A 25 -10.31 -15.63 -7.36
N ILE A 26 -10.73 -16.50 -6.44
CA ILE A 26 -11.16 -16.09 -5.10
C ILE A 26 -9.98 -15.55 -4.28
N GLU A 27 -8.84 -16.23 -4.30
CA GLU A 27 -7.64 -15.78 -3.59
C GLU A 27 -7.09 -14.46 -4.14
N ALA A 28 -7.11 -14.27 -5.46
CA ALA A 28 -6.74 -12.99 -6.07
C ALA A 28 -7.66 -11.85 -5.62
N ARG A 29 -8.98 -12.10 -5.57
CA ARG A 29 -9.96 -11.12 -5.05
C ARG A 29 -9.73 -10.81 -3.58
N LYS A 30 -9.51 -11.82 -2.74
CA LYS A 30 -9.23 -11.65 -1.31
C LYS A 30 -8.00 -10.78 -1.09
N ARG A 31 -6.89 -11.10 -1.77
CA ARG A 31 -5.65 -10.30 -1.72
C ARG A 31 -5.85 -8.86 -2.18
N ALA A 32 -6.65 -8.64 -3.23
CA ALA A 32 -6.94 -7.29 -3.71
C ALA A 32 -7.73 -6.47 -2.68
N VAL A 33 -8.72 -7.08 -2.03
CA VAL A 33 -9.52 -6.43 -0.96
C VAL A 33 -8.64 -6.12 0.25
N GLU A 34 -7.85 -7.08 0.72
CA GLU A 34 -6.93 -6.90 1.85
C GLU A 34 -5.90 -5.81 1.56
N SER A 35 -5.30 -5.80 0.37
CA SER A 35 -4.37 -4.74 -0.06
C SER A 35 -5.03 -3.37 -0.09
N LYS A 36 -6.29 -3.27 -0.55
CA LYS A 36 -7.05 -2.01 -0.53
C LYS A 36 -7.34 -1.54 0.89
N GLN A 37 -7.78 -2.44 1.77
CA GLN A 37 -8.05 -2.13 3.17
C GLN A 37 -6.78 -1.70 3.90
N LYS A 38 -5.68 -2.43 3.73
CA LYS A 38 -4.38 -2.09 4.32
C LYS A 38 -3.93 -0.70 3.89
N ARG A 39 -3.98 -0.40 2.59
CA ARG A 39 -3.65 0.94 2.07
C ARG A 39 -4.55 2.03 2.66
N ALA A 40 -5.86 1.79 2.77
CA ALA A 40 -6.79 2.75 3.36
C ALA A 40 -6.48 3.01 4.84
N LEU A 41 -6.18 1.97 5.62
CA LEU A 41 -5.78 2.09 7.03
C LEU A 41 -4.44 2.82 7.17
N ASP A 42 -3.45 2.49 6.34
CA ASP A 42 -2.13 3.14 6.35
C ASP A 42 -2.25 4.64 6.01
N THR A 43 -3.06 4.99 5.01
CA THR A 43 -3.35 6.39 4.66
C THR A 43 -4.03 7.11 5.83
N ARG A 44 -5.05 6.49 6.44
CA ARG A 44 -5.74 7.08 7.60
C ARG A 44 -4.78 7.29 8.77
N LYS A 45 -3.90 6.33 9.05
CA LYS A 45 -2.89 6.42 10.11
C LYS A 45 -1.94 7.59 9.87
N LYS A 46 -1.44 7.75 8.64
CA LYS A 46 -0.54 8.85 8.26
C LYS A 46 -1.21 10.22 8.43
N ILE A 47 -2.47 10.35 7.99
CA ILE A 47 -3.25 11.59 8.15
C ILE A 47 -3.43 11.93 9.64
N LEU A 48 -3.81 10.95 10.47
CA LEU A 48 -4.02 11.17 11.90
C LEU A 48 -2.72 11.57 12.62
N ILE A 49 -1.59 10.98 12.27
CA ILE A 49 -0.29 11.37 12.82
C ILE A 49 0.03 12.82 12.43
N GLY A 50 -0.16 13.20 11.17
CA GLY A 50 0.03 14.58 10.71
C GLY A 50 -0.85 15.58 11.46
N ALA A 51 -2.15 15.28 11.59
CA ALA A 51 -3.09 16.12 12.32
C ALA A 51 -2.73 16.25 13.81
N ALA A 52 -2.27 15.16 14.45
CA ALA A 52 -1.84 15.19 15.84
C ALA A 52 -0.61 16.09 16.03
N ILE A 53 0.39 15.97 15.15
CA ILE A 53 1.59 16.80 15.17
C ILE A 53 1.27 18.27 14.95
N GLN A 54 0.47 18.59 13.92
CA GLN A 54 -0.02 19.94 13.66
C GLN A 54 -0.64 20.56 14.92
N SER A 55 -1.53 19.80 15.57
CA SER A 55 -2.23 20.24 16.77
C SER A 55 -1.29 20.40 17.99
N MET A 56 -0.20 19.63 18.08
CA MET A 56 0.82 19.82 19.11
C MET A 56 1.62 21.12 18.92
N ILE A 57 1.91 21.48 17.67
CA ILE A 57 2.61 22.75 17.35
C ILE A 57 1.72 23.94 17.70
N GLU A 58 0.44 23.89 17.30
CA GLU A 58 -0.54 24.95 17.61
C GLU A 58 -0.69 25.16 19.13
N ARG A 59 -0.58 24.09 19.92
CA ARG A 59 -0.58 24.15 21.39
C ARG A 59 0.76 24.54 22.01
N GLY A 60 1.79 24.79 21.20
CA GLY A 60 3.15 25.09 21.68
C GLY A 60 3.86 23.92 22.37
N GLN A 61 3.32 22.71 22.28
CA GLN A 61 3.89 21.51 22.90
C GLN A 61 5.05 20.94 22.09
N TRP A 62 5.19 21.37 20.84
CA TRP A 62 6.27 20.96 19.95
C TRP A 62 6.68 22.10 19.02
N SER A 63 7.97 22.19 18.72
CA SER A 63 8.52 23.28 17.90
C SER A 63 8.24 23.07 16.41
N ALA A 64 7.76 24.13 15.76
CA ALA A 64 7.60 24.18 14.31
C ALA A 64 8.95 24.00 13.57
N ASP A 65 10.07 24.47 14.13
CA ASP A 65 11.39 24.32 13.53
C ASP A 65 11.83 22.85 13.47
N ASN A 66 11.41 22.06 14.45
CA ASN A 66 11.68 20.62 14.44
C ASN A 66 10.91 19.94 13.30
N LEU A 67 9.66 20.33 13.05
CA LEU A 67 8.90 19.86 11.89
C LEU A 67 9.61 20.22 10.60
N GLN A 68 10.06 21.48 10.47
CA GLN A 68 10.73 21.97 9.27
C GLN A 68 12.00 21.17 8.97
N LYS A 69 12.83 20.89 9.98
CA LYS A 69 14.04 20.06 9.84
C LYS A 69 13.72 18.63 9.40
N ILE A 70 12.67 18.03 9.98
CA ILE A 70 12.25 16.68 9.62
C ILE A 70 11.75 16.65 8.16
N MET A 71 10.96 17.64 7.74
CA MET A 71 10.47 17.72 6.35
C MET A 71 11.63 17.93 5.37
N ASP A 72 12.62 18.75 5.71
CA ASP A 72 13.82 18.97 4.89
C ASP A 72 14.63 17.67 4.69
N GLN A 73 14.75 16.85 5.74
CA GLN A 73 15.45 15.58 5.67
C GLN A 73 14.68 14.50 4.89
N THR A 74 13.37 14.44 5.07
CA THR A 74 12.52 13.32 4.59
C THR A 74 11.95 13.54 3.19
N LEU A 75 11.63 14.77 2.80
CA LEU A 75 11.05 15.07 1.49
C LEU A 75 12.13 15.12 0.42
N VAL A 76 11.90 14.39 -0.67
CA VAL A 76 12.84 14.27 -1.80
C VAL A 76 12.32 14.98 -3.04
N ARG A 77 11.02 14.90 -3.32
CA ARG A 77 10.41 15.49 -4.52
C ARG A 77 10.26 17.00 -4.35
N ASP A 78 10.64 17.76 -5.37
CA ASP A 78 10.59 19.23 -5.31
C ASP A 78 9.17 19.76 -5.10
N ASP A 79 8.16 19.13 -5.72
CA ASP A 79 6.75 19.50 -5.52
C ASP A 79 6.31 19.36 -4.06
N ASP A 80 6.69 18.25 -3.40
CA ASP A 80 6.36 18.01 -2.00
C ASP A 80 7.12 18.98 -1.09
N ARG A 81 8.38 19.29 -1.41
CA ARG A 81 9.22 20.25 -0.67
C ARG A 81 8.66 21.68 -0.76
N ALA A 82 8.13 22.06 -1.92
CA ALA A 82 7.50 23.36 -2.13
C ALA A 82 6.29 23.59 -1.22
N LEU A 83 5.53 22.53 -0.87
CA LEU A 83 4.42 22.61 0.10
C LEU A 83 4.86 23.09 1.49
N PHE A 84 6.14 22.92 1.83
CA PHE A 84 6.73 23.33 3.10
C PHE A 84 7.72 24.50 2.93
N ASN A 85 7.70 25.20 1.79
CA ASN A 85 8.63 26.29 1.46
C ASN A 85 10.12 25.87 1.55
N LEU A 86 10.41 24.60 1.28
CA LEU A 86 11.79 24.07 1.27
C LEU A 86 12.40 24.22 -0.12
N PRO A 87 13.69 24.59 -0.23
CA PRO A 87 14.37 24.63 -1.52
C PRO A 87 14.49 23.22 -2.12
N PRO A 88 14.58 23.10 -3.46
CA PRO A 88 14.88 21.83 -4.12
C PRO A 88 16.08 21.14 -3.48
N LYS A 89 15.99 19.82 -3.30
CA LYS A 89 17.10 19.09 -2.69
C LYS A 89 18.21 19.00 -3.73
N ALA A 90 19.41 19.49 -3.41
CA ALA A 90 20.56 19.35 -4.29
C ALA A 90 20.72 17.85 -4.59
N THR A 91 20.52 17.46 -5.84
CA THR A 91 20.68 16.09 -6.32
C THR A 91 22.16 15.73 -6.18
N SER A 92 22.55 15.13 -5.05
CA SER A 92 23.80 14.40 -4.99
C SER A 92 23.59 13.08 -5.73
N ASN A 93 23.78 13.11 -7.05
CA ASN A 93 24.05 11.89 -7.79
C ASN A 93 25.39 11.35 -7.28
N GLY A 94 25.33 10.32 -6.44
CA GLY A 94 26.46 9.53 -5.95
C GLY A 94 26.14 8.06 -6.12
#